data_AF-A0A3D3S8S7-F1
#
_entry.id   AF-A0A3D3S8S7-F1
#
_cell.length_a   1.000
_cell.length_b   1.000
_cell.length_c   1.000
_cell.angle_alpha   90.00
_cell.angle_beta   90.00
_cell.angle_gamma   90.00
#
_symmetry.space_group_name_H-M   'P 1'
#
loop_
_entity.id
_entity.type
_entity.pdbx_description
1 polymer ?
#
loop_
_entity_poly.entity_id
_entity_poly.type
_entity_poly.pdbx_seq_one_letter_code
_entity_poly.pdbx_strand_id
1 'polypeptide(L)'
;MSNTPPTGYEFADVAERRRRTLAKMARLRGRMRPVTWLLRRVFDLSRALGFEYPLFRRFFKPMVGMFDTAIDKAFTGYTPTGHDVFVCSYFKSGTNWAMHTAYQVAEHGEGQFEDILDVVPWVDCPDQETTVWLDDPRPRLRSKSGLRVIKTHARAQFVPYNDKAKYICVVRDPKEVIVSGYHFFGSMLLGSLIPSVDTWVRHCTSEEAVFHPWYEFTAGYWAWRQRPNVLFLTYNDLQDDPTGTVRRVADLLGVSLTEAEVERVRELCAFEHMKAIDHKFYPGEVSPFARPGGQMIRSGRRGNSGEMLSPAQQAHIDAWARDGLARLGSDFPYDRYFG
;
A
#
# COMPACT_ATOMS: atom_id res chain seq x y z
N MET A 1 15.21 -1.15 -18.91
CA MET A 1 14.19 -1.05 -19.98
C MET A 1 13.91 0.43 -20.19
N SER A 2 13.74 0.87 -21.43
CA SER A 2 13.43 2.26 -21.75
C SER A 2 12.04 2.60 -21.18
N ASN A 3 11.97 3.29 -20.04
CA ASN A 3 10.73 3.74 -19.39
C ASN A 3 10.05 4.89 -20.16
N THR A 4 10.12 4.90 -21.48
CA THR A 4 9.42 5.90 -22.29
C THR A 4 8.06 5.33 -22.64
N PRO A 5 6.96 5.98 -22.23
CA PRO A 5 5.63 5.47 -22.56
C PRO A 5 5.47 5.44 -24.09
N PRO A 6 4.60 4.56 -24.61
CA PRO A 6 4.29 4.51 -26.04
C PRO A 6 3.87 5.88 -26.58
N THR A 7 4.18 6.16 -27.85
CA THR A 7 3.71 7.37 -28.52
C THR A 7 2.18 7.42 -28.47
N GLY A 8 1.61 8.55 -28.01
CA GLY A 8 0.17 8.72 -27.86
C GLY A 8 -0.42 8.18 -26.55
N TYR A 9 0.40 7.73 -25.59
CA TYR A 9 -0.08 7.33 -24.27
C TYR A 9 -0.73 8.52 -23.52
N GLU A 10 -1.98 8.32 -23.10
CA GLU A 10 -2.83 9.36 -22.50
C GLU A 10 -2.26 9.98 -21.23
N PHE A 11 -1.41 9.25 -20.50
CA PHE A 11 -0.80 9.67 -19.23
C PHE A 11 0.71 9.93 -19.36
N ALA A 12 1.19 10.26 -20.57
CA ALA A 12 2.61 10.52 -20.81
C ALA A 12 3.16 11.67 -19.95
N ASP A 13 2.34 12.66 -19.61
CA ASP A 13 2.70 13.75 -18.70
C ASP A 13 2.95 13.25 -17.26
N VAL A 14 2.11 12.34 -16.75
CA VAL A 14 2.27 11.73 -15.41
C VAL A 14 3.57 10.92 -15.37
N ALA A 15 3.77 10.08 -16.39
CA ALA A 15 4.99 9.28 -16.53
C ALA A 15 6.25 10.16 -16.65
N GLU A 16 6.17 11.30 -17.32
CA GLU A 16 7.28 12.25 -17.39
C GLU A 16 7.59 12.93 -16.05
N ARG A 17 6.57 13.39 -15.31
CA ARG A 17 6.75 13.95 -13.95
C ARG A 17 7.41 12.93 -13.03
N ARG A 18 6.88 11.70 -12.97
CA ARG A 18 7.46 10.60 -12.19
C ARG A 18 8.93 10.36 -12.54
N ARG A 19 9.26 10.28 -13.84
CA ARG A 19 10.65 10.07 -14.29
C ARG A 19 11.58 11.19 -13.85
N ARG A 20 11.17 12.46 -13.97
CA ARG A 20 11.98 13.61 -13.53
C ARG A 20 12.25 13.54 -12.02
N THR A 21 11.23 13.21 -11.24
CA THR A 21 11.33 13.03 -9.78
C THR A 21 12.29 11.89 -9.41
N LEU A 22 12.14 10.71 -10.01
CA LEU A 22 13.02 9.57 -9.75
C LEU A 22 14.47 9.83 -10.20
N ALA A 23 14.68 10.55 -11.31
CA ALA A 23 16.01 10.95 -11.76
C ALA A 23 16.67 11.93 -10.76
N LYS A 24 15.90 12.86 -10.17
CA LYS A 24 16.38 13.75 -9.11
C LYS A 24 16.81 12.95 -7.87
N MET A 25 16.01 11.97 -7.45
CA MET A 25 16.35 11.10 -6.33
C MET A 25 17.58 10.24 -6.60
N ALA A 26 17.73 9.71 -7.82
CA ALA A 26 18.93 8.96 -8.21
C ALA A 26 20.22 9.82 -8.15
N ARG A 27 20.15 11.09 -8.60
CA ARG A 27 21.26 12.04 -8.47
C ARG A 27 21.58 12.36 -7.02
N LEU A 28 20.55 12.59 -6.19
CA LEU A 28 20.71 12.88 -4.77
C LEU A 28 21.34 11.69 -4.02
N ARG A 29 20.88 10.47 -4.30
CA ARG A 29 21.46 9.22 -3.79
C ARG A 29 22.96 9.12 -4.08
N GLY A 30 23.38 9.42 -5.30
CA GLY A 30 24.80 9.45 -5.69
C GLY A 30 25.63 10.39 -4.81
N ARG A 31 25.12 11.59 -4.55
CA ARG A 31 25.75 12.60 -3.68
C ARG A 31 25.75 12.21 -2.21
N MET A 32 24.70 11.53 -1.75
CA MET A 32 24.52 11.14 -0.35
C MET A 32 25.36 9.92 0.05
N ARG A 33 26.03 9.22 -0.87
CA ARG A 33 26.79 7.98 -0.57
C ARG A 33 27.74 8.09 0.64
N PRO A 34 28.60 9.12 0.78
CA PRO A 34 29.47 9.25 1.95
C PRO A 34 28.68 9.40 3.26
N VAL A 35 27.59 10.18 3.23
CA VAL A 35 26.69 10.37 4.37
C VAL A 35 25.99 9.06 4.72
N THR A 36 25.50 8.31 3.73
CA THR A 36 24.86 7.00 3.96
C THR A 36 25.81 6.00 4.62
N TRP A 37 27.09 6.02 4.22
CA TRP A 37 28.12 5.17 4.81
C TRP A 37 28.38 5.56 6.26
N LEU A 38 28.52 6.85 6.56
CA LEU A 38 28.72 7.34 7.93
C LEU A 38 27.51 6.99 8.82
N LEU A 39 26.30 7.28 8.35
CA LEU A 39 25.06 6.97 9.06
C LEU A 39 24.97 5.48 9.38
N ARG A 40 25.31 4.61 8.42
CA ARG A 40 25.36 3.17 8.65
C ARG A 40 26.30 2.81 9.80
N ARG A 41 27.50 3.40 9.88
CA ARG A 41 28.45 3.15 10.98
C ARG A 41 27.89 3.61 12.33
N VAL A 42 27.18 4.74 12.35
CA VAL A 42 26.50 5.23 13.56
C VAL A 42 25.40 4.25 14.00
N PHE A 43 24.60 3.72 13.07
CA PHE A 43 23.57 2.71 13.37
C PHE A 43 24.16 1.37 13.82
N ASP A 44 25.26 0.92 13.21
CA ASP A 44 25.95 -0.30 13.63
C ASP A 44 26.53 -0.14 15.05
N LEU A 45 27.08 1.03 15.37
CA LEU A 45 27.59 1.35 16.71
C LEU A 45 26.44 1.45 17.74
N SER A 46 25.33 2.11 17.41
CA SER A 46 24.19 2.22 18.32
C SER A 46 23.56 0.86 18.62
N ARG A 47 23.58 -0.06 17.66
CA ARG A 47 23.17 -1.45 17.86
C ARG A 47 24.11 -2.18 18.82
N ALA A 48 25.42 -2.05 18.63
CA ALA A 48 26.42 -2.66 19.52
C ALA A 48 26.34 -2.12 20.97
N LEU A 49 25.96 -0.85 21.12
CA LEU A 49 25.84 -0.17 22.41
C LEU A 49 24.42 -0.19 23.02
N GLY A 50 23.45 -0.85 22.37
CA GLY A 50 22.11 -1.06 22.92
C GLY A 50 21.15 0.13 22.86
N PHE A 51 21.43 1.16 22.05
CA PHE A 51 20.57 2.34 21.89
C PHE A 51 20.07 2.57 20.45
N GLU A 52 20.01 1.51 19.63
CA GLU A 52 19.53 1.60 18.24
C GLU A 52 18.10 2.16 18.16
N TYR A 53 17.16 1.67 18.98
CA TYR A 53 15.76 2.11 18.93
C TYR A 53 15.55 3.62 19.14
N PRO A 54 16.05 4.26 20.23
CA PRO A 54 15.87 5.70 20.40
C PRO A 54 16.54 6.52 19.29
N LEU A 55 17.68 6.07 18.76
CA LEU A 55 18.34 6.70 17.62
C LEU A 55 17.50 6.57 16.34
N PHE A 56 17.04 5.36 16.02
CA PHE A 56 16.21 5.06 14.87
C PHE A 56 14.91 5.87 14.92
N ARG A 57 14.21 5.87 16.05
CA ARG A 57 13.01 6.68 16.28
C ARG A 57 13.26 8.16 15.97
N ARG A 58 14.35 8.74 16.49
CA ARG A 58 14.70 10.15 16.24
C ARG A 58 14.99 10.42 14.76
N PHE A 59 15.72 9.52 14.11
CA PHE A 59 16.08 9.63 12.69
C PHE A 59 14.85 9.48 11.78
N PHE A 60 13.91 8.63 12.15
CA PHE A 60 12.78 8.25 11.32
C PHE A 60 11.54 9.14 11.51
N LYS A 61 11.44 9.86 12.64
CA LYS A 61 10.34 10.78 12.94
C LYS A 61 9.99 11.78 11.82
N PRO A 62 10.94 12.41 11.11
CA PRO A 62 10.60 13.30 9.99
C PRO A 62 9.89 12.58 8.84
N MET A 63 10.26 11.32 8.57
CA MET A 63 9.61 10.52 7.53
C MET A 63 8.19 10.15 7.95
N VAL A 64 7.98 9.73 9.21
CA VAL A 64 6.65 9.47 9.77
C VAL A 64 5.76 10.71 9.63
N GLY A 65 6.24 11.87 10.09
CA GLY A 65 5.47 13.12 10.03
C GLY A 65 5.15 13.59 8.59
N MET A 66 5.99 13.24 7.62
CA MET A 66 5.71 13.51 6.20
C MET A 66 4.51 12.67 5.70
N PHE A 67 4.45 11.38 6.05
CA PHE A 67 3.30 10.53 5.72
C PHE A 67 2.04 10.99 6.47
N ASP A 68 2.14 11.30 7.76
CA ASP A 68 1.01 11.79 8.55
C ASP A 68 0.43 13.08 7.93
N THR A 69 1.28 14.03 7.57
CA THR A 69 0.85 15.27 6.91
C THR A 69 0.18 15.01 5.55
N ALA A 70 0.67 14.03 4.78
CA ALA A 70 0.08 13.66 3.51
C ALA A 70 -1.31 13.03 3.70
N ILE A 71 -1.46 12.15 4.69
CA ILE A 71 -2.74 11.53 5.07
C ILE A 71 -3.75 12.59 5.53
N ASP A 72 -3.35 13.47 6.45
CA ASP A 72 -4.22 14.51 7.01
C ASP A 72 -4.78 15.45 5.91
N LYS A 73 -4.01 15.67 4.85
CA LYS A 73 -4.37 16.57 3.76
C LYS A 73 -5.01 15.87 2.56
N ALA A 74 -4.93 14.53 2.49
CA ALA A 74 -5.20 13.74 1.28
C ALA A 74 -6.55 14.05 0.60
N PHE A 75 -7.56 14.36 1.42
CA PHE A 75 -8.93 14.62 0.96
C PHE A 75 -9.44 16.03 1.33
N THR A 76 -8.54 16.97 1.62
CA THR A 76 -8.94 18.34 1.94
C THR A 76 -9.76 18.95 0.80
N GLY A 77 -11.01 19.35 1.10
CA GLY A 77 -11.91 19.94 0.11
C GLY A 77 -12.46 18.96 -0.93
N TYR A 78 -12.20 17.66 -0.78
CA TYR A 78 -12.68 16.63 -1.70
C TYR A 78 -14.02 16.06 -1.24
N THR A 79 -15.00 16.02 -2.14
CA THR A 79 -16.29 15.35 -1.92
C THR A 79 -16.40 14.14 -2.84
N PRO A 80 -16.47 12.91 -2.30
CA PRO A 80 -16.64 11.74 -3.13
C PRO A 80 -17.95 11.73 -3.91
N THR A 81 -17.92 11.04 -5.05
CA THR A 81 -19.04 10.93 -5.99
C THR A 81 -19.40 9.46 -6.24
N GLY A 82 -20.49 9.22 -6.97
CA GLY A 82 -20.87 7.86 -7.40
C GLY A 82 -19.87 7.19 -8.36
N HIS A 83 -18.89 7.94 -8.86
CA HIS A 83 -17.85 7.42 -9.74
C HIS A 83 -16.59 6.96 -8.99
N ASP A 84 -16.53 7.14 -7.67
CA ASP A 84 -15.32 6.88 -6.89
C ASP A 84 -15.34 5.50 -6.25
N VAL A 85 -14.27 4.75 -6.45
CA VAL A 85 -13.99 3.47 -5.80
C VAL A 85 -12.71 3.61 -4.98
N PHE A 86 -12.83 3.71 -3.66
CA PHE A 86 -11.70 3.79 -2.75
C PHE A 86 -11.18 2.39 -2.45
N VAL A 87 -9.90 2.16 -2.71
CA VAL A 87 -9.16 1.00 -2.22
C VAL A 87 -8.36 1.44 -1.00
N CYS A 88 -8.98 1.22 0.15
CA CYS A 88 -8.43 1.51 1.45
C CYS A 88 -7.66 0.28 1.92
N SER A 89 -6.36 0.39 2.18
CA SER A 89 -5.61 -0.76 2.70
C SER A 89 -4.57 -0.31 3.70
N TYR A 90 -4.41 -1.06 4.79
CA TYR A 90 -3.25 -0.85 5.63
C TYR A 90 -2.01 -1.19 4.79
N PHE A 91 -0.94 -0.40 4.94
CA PHE A 91 0.23 -0.55 4.07
C PHE A 91 0.72 -2.02 4.07
N LYS A 92 1.10 -2.52 2.88
CA LYS A 92 1.51 -3.93 2.65
C LYS A 92 0.45 -5.01 2.92
N SER A 93 -0.84 -4.66 2.99
CA SER A 93 -1.95 -5.62 3.10
C SER A 93 -2.50 -6.14 1.78
N GLY A 94 -1.79 -5.92 0.66
CA GLY A 94 -2.26 -6.34 -0.68
C GLY A 94 -2.87 -5.22 -1.53
N THR A 95 -2.52 -3.96 -1.25
CA THR A 95 -3.01 -2.77 -1.96
C THR A 95 -2.95 -2.91 -3.48
N ASN A 96 -1.81 -3.32 -4.02
CA ASN A 96 -1.63 -3.45 -5.47
C ASN A 96 -2.55 -4.51 -6.07
N TRP A 97 -2.77 -5.60 -5.36
CA TRP A 97 -3.67 -6.66 -5.80
C TRP A 97 -5.10 -6.14 -5.82
N ALA A 98 -5.57 -5.57 -4.70
CA ALA A 98 -6.92 -5.05 -4.59
C ALA A 98 -7.23 -3.90 -5.57
N MET A 99 -6.31 -2.96 -5.75
CA MET A 99 -6.51 -1.85 -6.69
C MET A 99 -6.41 -2.29 -8.13
N HIS A 100 -5.54 -3.26 -8.45
CA HIS A 100 -5.50 -3.85 -9.78
C HIS A 100 -6.79 -4.63 -10.09
N THR A 101 -7.32 -5.39 -9.14
CA THR A 101 -8.62 -6.07 -9.30
C THR A 101 -9.76 -5.09 -9.49
N ALA A 102 -9.87 -4.05 -8.66
CA ALA A 102 -10.90 -3.03 -8.82
C ALA A 102 -10.79 -2.31 -10.18
N TYR A 103 -9.56 -2.00 -10.61
CA TYR A 103 -9.29 -1.35 -11.89
C TYR A 103 -9.68 -2.25 -13.06
N GLN A 104 -9.25 -3.51 -13.06
CA GLN A 104 -9.59 -4.44 -14.14
C GLN A 104 -11.08 -4.75 -14.19
N VAL A 105 -11.78 -4.81 -13.04
CA VAL A 105 -13.25 -4.91 -13.03
C VAL A 105 -13.88 -3.68 -13.68
N ALA A 106 -13.48 -2.46 -13.29
CA ALA A 106 -14.00 -1.22 -13.87
C ALA A 106 -13.76 -1.10 -15.38
N GLU A 107 -12.72 -1.76 -15.90
CA GLU A 107 -12.34 -1.81 -17.31
C GLU A 107 -12.78 -3.08 -18.04
N HIS A 108 -13.63 -3.93 -17.44
CA HIS A 108 -14.09 -5.19 -18.05
C HIS A 108 -12.94 -6.13 -18.49
N GLY A 109 -11.85 -6.14 -17.72
CA GLY A 109 -10.65 -6.94 -17.98
C GLY A 109 -9.77 -6.43 -19.11
N GLU A 110 -10.01 -5.22 -19.62
CA GLU A 110 -9.25 -4.65 -20.75
C GLU A 110 -8.39 -3.44 -20.37
N GLY A 111 -8.29 -3.14 -19.07
CA GLY A 111 -7.55 -1.98 -18.57
C GLY A 111 -6.06 -2.04 -18.91
N GLN A 112 -5.57 -1.02 -19.61
CA GLN A 112 -4.17 -0.85 -19.98
C GLN A 112 -3.52 0.31 -19.22
N PHE A 113 -2.29 0.12 -18.76
CA PHE A 113 -1.48 1.14 -18.09
C PHE A 113 0.01 0.80 -18.23
N GLU A 114 0.86 1.83 -18.20
CA GLU A 114 2.32 1.66 -18.11
C GLU A 114 2.77 1.57 -16.65
N ASP A 115 2.12 2.32 -15.78
CA ASP A 115 2.22 2.22 -14.33
C ASP A 115 0.83 2.37 -13.73
N ILE A 116 0.50 1.56 -12.73
CA ILE A 116 -0.80 1.59 -12.09
C ILE A 116 -1.13 2.97 -11.49
N LEU A 117 -0.11 3.73 -11.06
CA LEU A 117 -0.26 5.08 -10.52
C LEU A 117 -0.45 6.16 -11.61
N ASP A 118 -0.45 5.77 -12.89
CA ASP A 118 -0.91 6.65 -13.97
C ASP A 118 -2.44 6.71 -14.01
N VAL A 119 -3.11 5.65 -13.58
CA VAL A 119 -4.57 5.48 -13.71
C VAL A 119 -5.29 5.38 -12.37
N VAL A 120 -4.55 5.12 -11.28
CA VAL A 120 -5.07 5.07 -9.90
C VAL A 120 -4.40 6.17 -9.08
N PRO A 121 -5.10 7.26 -8.73
CA PRO A 121 -4.56 8.30 -7.86
C PRO A 121 -4.18 7.73 -6.49
N TRP A 122 -2.95 8.01 -6.03
CA TRP A 122 -2.53 7.77 -4.65
C TRP A 122 -2.56 9.08 -3.84
N VAL A 123 -3.70 9.34 -3.22
CA VAL A 123 -4.07 10.64 -2.61
C VAL A 123 -3.25 11.02 -1.38
N ASP A 124 -2.79 10.03 -0.62
CA ASP A 124 -1.93 10.19 0.55
C ASP A 124 -0.46 9.84 0.23
N CYS A 125 -0.06 9.92 -1.04
CA CYS A 125 1.33 9.89 -1.43
C CYS A 125 2.03 11.19 -0.99
N PRO A 126 3.16 11.12 -0.26
CA PRO A 126 3.93 12.31 0.07
C PRO A 126 4.42 13.13 -1.12
N ASP A 127 4.64 12.48 -2.27
CA ASP A 127 5.12 13.12 -3.50
C ASP A 127 4.12 12.90 -4.65
N GLN A 128 3.19 13.85 -4.78
CA GLN A 128 2.13 13.84 -5.78
C GLN A 128 2.66 13.98 -7.23
N GLU A 129 3.95 14.25 -7.46
CA GLU A 129 4.54 14.23 -8.80
C GLU A 129 4.69 12.81 -9.36
N THR A 130 4.55 11.79 -8.52
CA THR A 130 4.72 10.38 -8.90
C THR A 130 3.42 9.65 -9.20
N THR A 131 2.28 10.33 -9.10
CA THR A 131 0.95 9.75 -9.30
C THR A 131 0.09 10.70 -10.14
N VAL A 132 -0.92 10.14 -10.80
CA VAL A 132 -2.05 10.93 -11.29
C VAL A 132 -2.74 11.61 -10.11
N TRP A 133 -3.20 12.85 -10.31
CA TRP A 133 -3.86 13.62 -9.27
C TRP A 133 -5.31 13.20 -9.10
N LEU A 134 -5.87 13.46 -7.93
CA LEU A 134 -7.25 13.11 -7.60
C LEU A 134 -8.29 13.89 -8.42
N ASP A 135 -7.99 15.13 -8.78
CA ASP A 135 -8.86 15.99 -9.59
C ASP A 135 -8.72 15.74 -11.10
N ASP A 136 -7.78 14.90 -11.51
CA ASP A 136 -7.62 14.50 -12.90
C ASP A 136 -8.87 13.73 -13.37
N PRO A 137 -9.57 14.19 -14.42
CA PRO A 137 -10.78 13.54 -14.88
C PRO A 137 -10.46 12.31 -15.75
N ARG A 138 -9.24 12.17 -16.29
CA ARG A 138 -8.89 11.13 -17.26
C ARG A 138 -9.16 9.72 -16.75
N PRO A 139 -8.75 9.32 -15.52
CA PRO A 139 -9.05 7.99 -14.99
C PRO A 139 -10.54 7.63 -15.04
N ARG A 140 -11.42 8.61 -14.78
CA ARG A 140 -12.88 8.42 -14.83
C ARG A 140 -13.40 8.42 -16.27
N LEU A 141 -12.96 9.38 -17.08
CA LEU A 141 -13.47 9.58 -18.44
C LEU A 141 -13.11 8.43 -19.38
N ARG A 142 -11.94 7.82 -19.20
CA ARG A 142 -11.50 6.67 -20.00
C ARG A 142 -12.16 5.35 -19.61
N SER A 143 -12.71 5.28 -18.39
CA SER A 143 -13.18 4.01 -17.85
C SER A 143 -14.45 3.54 -18.51
N LYS A 144 -14.51 2.26 -18.88
CA LYS A 144 -15.69 1.65 -19.49
C LYS A 144 -16.94 1.69 -18.59
N SER A 145 -16.74 1.53 -17.29
CA SER A 145 -17.82 1.65 -16.29
C SER A 145 -18.07 3.09 -15.84
N GLY A 146 -17.22 4.04 -16.25
CA GLY A 146 -17.21 5.41 -15.74
C GLY A 146 -16.79 5.53 -14.27
N LEU A 147 -16.19 4.48 -13.69
CA LEU A 147 -15.65 4.48 -12.33
C LEU A 147 -14.15 4.82 -12.35
N ARG A 148 -13.65 5.45 -11.29
CA ARG A 148 -12.21 5.59 -11.04
C ARG A 148 -11.83 4.95 -9.72
N VAL A 149 -10.70 4.26 -9.72
CA VAL A 149 -10.13 3.63 -8.53
C VAL A 149 -9.17 4.61 -7.87
N ILE A 150 -9.28 4.78 -6.56
CA ILE A 150 -8.47 5.70 -5.75
C ILE A 150 -7.76 4.88 -4.68
N LYS A 151 -6.44 4.99 -4.57
CA LYS A 151 -5.63 4.30 -3.55
C LYS A 151 -5.47 5.19 -2.32
N THR A 152 -5.66 4.60 -1.13
CA THR A 152 -5.29 5.25 0.14
C THR A 152 -4.87 4.26 1.23
N HIS A 153 -3.96 4.70 2.10
CA HIS A 153 -3.56 4.07 3.36
C HIS A 153 -4.14 4.77 4.59
N ALA A 154 -4.91 5.86 4.40
CA ALA A 154 -5.51 6.63 5.47
C ALA A 154 -6.48 5.80 6.33
N ARG A 155 -6.47 6.04 7.65
CA ARG A 155 -7.48 5.50 8.58
C ARG A 155 -8.87 6.02 8.17
N ALA A 156 -9.92 5.23 8.45
CA ALA A 156 -11.29 5.54 8.05
C ALA A 156 -11.76 6.95 8.44
N GLN A 157 -11.30 7.49 9.57
CA GLN A 157 -11.62 8.84 10.04
C GLN A 157 -11.15 9.98 9.11
N PHE A 158 -10.16 9.73 8.25
CA PHE A 158 -9.63 10.73 7.31
C PHE A 158 -10.18 10.55 5.90
N VAL A 159 -10.87 9.43 5.62
CA VAL A 159 -11.48 9.20 4.32
C VAL A 159 -12.91 9.74 4.36
N PRO A 160 -13.28 10.72 3.50
CA PRO A 160 -14.64 11.22 3.46
C PRO A 160 -15.58 10.10 3.04
N TYR A 161 -16.57 9.83 3.89
CA TYR A 161 -17.60 8.85 3.59
C TYR A 161 -18.72 9.47 2.74
N ASN A 162 -19.19 8.75 1.73
CA ASN A 162 -20.33 9.11 0.89
C ASN A 162 -21.08 7.84 0.48
N ASP A 163 -22.41 7.82 0.62
CA ASP A 163 -23.24 6.65 0.29
C ASP A 163 -23.20 6.26 -1.19
N LYS A 164 -22.83 7.20 -2.08
CA LYS A 164 -22.76 6.95 -3.52
C LYS A 164 -21.44 6.30 -3.94
N ALA A 165 -20.34 6.65 -3.28
CA ALA A 165 -19.02 6.09 -3.53
C ALA A 165 -18.93 4.63 -3.07
N LYS A 166 -17.90 3.90 -3.49
CA LYS A 166 -17.63 2.50 -3.11
C LYS A 166 -16.32 2.40 -2.36
N TYR A 167 -16.24 1.50 -1.37
CA TYR A 167 -15.06 1.34 -0.53
C TYR A 167 -14.67 -0.13 -0.45
N ILE A 168 -13.47 -0.47 -0.90
CA ILE A 168 -12.85 -1.78 -0.75
C ILE A 168 -11.79 -1.64 0.34
N CYS A 169 -12.00 -2.30 1.46
CA CYS A 169 -11.12 -2.22 2.62
C CYS A 169 -10.34 -3.53 2.76
N VAL A 170 -9.01 -3.47 2.72
CA VAL A 170 -8.17 -4.67 2.76
C VAL A 170 -7.22 -4.64 3.95
N VAL A 171 -7.29 -5.70 4.75
CA VAL A 171 -6.40 -5.93 5.90
C VAL A 171 -5.62 -7.23 5.72
N ARG A 172 -4.52 -7.36 6.46
CA ARG A 172 -3.69 -8.57 6.47
C ARG A 172 -3.18 -8.80 7.89
N ASP A 173 -2.83 -10.04 8.19
CA ASP A 173 -2.12 -10.42 9.42
C ASP A 173 -0.99 -9.41 9.72
N PRO A 174 -0.99 -8.75 10.89
CA PRO A 174 0.01 -7.75 11.25
C PRO A 174 1.43 -8.31 11.25
N LYS A 175 1.65 -9.61 11.54
CA LYS A 175 2.95 -10.26 11.47
C LYS A 175 3.51 -10.23 10.05
N GLU A 176 2.66 -10.59 9.08
CA GLU A 176 3.00 -10.57 7.66
C GLU A 176 3.19 -9.14 7.11
N VAL A 177 2.40 -8.19 7.60
CA VAL A 177 2.54 -6.77 7.27
C VAL A 177 3.90 -6.24 7.73
N ILE A 178 4.29 -6.51 8.99
CA ILE A 178 5.56 -6.06 9.56
C ILE A 178 6.75 -6.62 8.76
N VAL A 179 6.70 -7.90 8.39
CA VAL A 179 7.75 -8.55 7.58
C VAL A 179 7.80 -7.96 6.17
N SER A 180 6.65 -7.78 5.53
CA SER A 180 6.58 -7.15 4.20
C SER A 180 7.08 -5.70 4.24
N GLY A 181 6.74 -4.98 5.30
CA GLY A 181 7.22 -3.62 5.57
C GLY A 181 8.73 -3.55 5.72
N TYR A 182 9.33 -4.47 6.49
CA TYR A 182 10.79 -4.52 6.68
C TYR A 182 11.54 -4.59 5.34
N HIS A 183 11.11 -5.48 4.45
CA HIS A 183 11.71 -5.59 3.12
C HIS A 183 11.42 -4.38 2.24
N PHE A 184 10.19 -3.84 2.27
CA PHE A 184 9.80 -2.68 1.47
C PHE A 184 10.58 -1.43 1.87
N PHE A 185 10.66 -1.11 3.16
CA PHE A 185 11.45 0.02 3.64
C PHE A 185 12.94 -0.24 3.39
N GLY A 186 13.43 -1.47 3.56
CA GLY A 186 14.81 -1.84 3.29
C GLY A 186 15.21 -1.69 1.81
N SER A 187 14.29 -1.89 0.86
CA SER A 187 14.58 -1.68 -0.56
C SER A 187 14.32 -0.23 -1.01
N MET A 188 13.14 0.31 -0.71
CA MET A 188 12.64 1.53 -1.36
C MET A 188 12.97 2.82 -0.62
N LEU A 189 13.26 2.77 0.68
CA LEU A 189 13.29 3.97 1.53
C LEU A 189 14.58 4.13 2.32
N LEU A 190 15.05 3.07 2.99
CA LEU A 190 16.13 3.12 3.96
C LEU A 190 17.41 2.43 3.48
N GLY A 191 17.31 1.45 2.57
CA GLY A 191 18.49 0.78 2.03
C GLY A 191 19.31 0.09 3.10
N SER A 192 20.58 0.50 3.24
CA SER A 192 21.47 0.00 4.30
C SER A 192 21.22 0.59 5.68
N LEU A 193 20.28 1.54 5.81
CA LEU A 193 19.88 2.15 7.08
C LEU A 193 18.66 1.48 7.71
N ILE A 194 18.16 0.38 7.13
CA ILE A 194 17.11 -0.43 7.77
C ILE A 194 17.63 -0.90 9.15
N PRO A 195 16.83 -0.76 10.23
CA PRO A 195 17.28 -1.13 11.57
C PRO A 195 17.28 -2.65 11.76
N SER A 196 17.68 -3.13 12.93
CA SER A 196 17.45 -4.54 13.28
C SER A 196 15.96 -4.92 13.26
N VAL A 197 15.67 -6.21 13.10
CA VAL A 197 14.30 -6.75 13.16
C VAL A 197 13.63 -6.39 14.49
N ASP A 198 14.37 -6.42 15.61
CA ASP A 198 13.84 -6.06 16.93
C ASP A 198 13.40 -4.59 17.00
N THR A 199 14.29 -3.67 16.59
CA THR A 199 13.98 -2.24 16.50
C THR A 199 12.81 -1.97 15.55
N TRP A 200 12.72 -2.71 14.45
CA TRP A 200 11.61 -2.60 13.49
C TRP A 200 10.29 -3.05 14.08
N VAL A 201 10.22 -4.23 14.69
CA VAL A 201 9.02 -4.74 15.37
C VAL A 201 8.58 -3.75 16.45
N ARG A 202 9.52 -3.31 17.29
CA ARG A 202 9.24 -2.33 18.36
C ARG A 202 8.66 -1.02 17.82
N HIS A 203 9.16 -0.55 16.68
CA HIS A 203 8.63 0.66 16.03
C HIS A 203 7.22 0.42 15.45
N CYS A 204 7.01 -0.68 14.74
CA CYS A 204 5.71 -1.02 14.15
C CYS A 204 4.62 -1.27 15.20
N THR A 205 4.98 -1.73 16.40
CA THR A 205 4.05 -1.92 17.52
C THR A 205 4.04 -0.73 18.49
N SER A 206 4.43 0.47 18.03
CA SER A 206 4.38 1.71 18.81
C SER A 206 3.34 2.67 18.25
N GLU A 207 2.97 3.68 19.05
CA GLU A 207 2.10 4.78 18.62
C GLU A 207 2.71 5.62 17.48
N GLU A 208 4.00 5.46 17.20
CA GLU A 208 4.72 6.18 16.13
C GLU A 208 4.95 5.32 14.88
N ALA A 209 4.28 4.19 14.76
CA ALA A 209 4.35 3.36 13.56
C ALA A 209 4.01 4.18 12.30
N VAL A 210 4.78 3.98 11.22
CA VAL A 210 4.43 4.58 9.92
C VAL A 210 3.05 4.08 9.49
N PHE A 211 2.20 4.99 8.99
CA PHE A 211 0.79 4.72 8.65
C PHE A 211 -0.09 4.35 9.85
N HIS A 212 0.34 4.73 11.07
CA HIS A 212 -0.37 4.52 12.35
C HIS A 212 -0.46 3.05 12.78
N PRO A 213 -0.87 2.76 14.03
CA PRO A 213 -1.09 1.40 14.49
C PRO A 213 -2.10 0.62 13.62
N TRP A 214 -1.73 -0.61 13.26
CA TRP A 214 -2.54 -1.53 12.44
C TRP A 214 -3.98 -1.72 12.95
N TYR A 215 -4.15 -1.80 14.28
CA TYR A 215 -5.46 -2.03 14.88
C TYR A 215 -6.41 -0.84 14.70
N GLU A 216 -5.91 0.39 14.57
CA GLU A 216 -6.76 1.56 14.34
C GLU A 216 -7.32 1.59 12.93
N PHE A 217 -6.48 1.26 11.94
CA PHE A 217 -6.94 1.09 10.56
C PHE A 217 -8.00 -0.02 10.50
N THR A 218 -7.69 -1.18 11.08
CA THR A 218 -8.56 -2.36 11.03
C THR A 218 -9.89 -2.09 11.72
N ALA A 219 -9.88 -1.56 12.95
CA ALA A 219 -11.10 -1.24 13.69
C ALA A 219 -11.98 -0.22 12.96
N GLY A 220 -11.37 0.84 12.42
CA GLY A 220 -12.09 1.91 11.72
C GLY A 220 -12.87 1.39 10.50
N TYR A 221 -12.22 0.62 9.63
CA TYR A 221 -12.90 0.06 8.45
C TYR A 221 -13.78 -1.13 8.78
N TRP A 222 -13.47 -1.90 9.84
CA TRP A 222 -14.36 -2.95 10.31
C TRP A 222 -15.69 -2.40 10.83
N ALA A 223 -15.71 -1.19 11.40
CA ALA A 223 -16.94 -0.49 11.76
C ALA A 223 -17.80 -0.12 10.54
N TRP A 224 -17.21 -0.03 9.34
CA TRP A 224 -17.93 0.26 8.09
C TRP A 224 -18.46 -0.99 7.38
N ARG A 225 -18.04 -2.20 7.79
CA ARG A 225 -18.25 -3.45 7.04
C ARG A 225 -19.69 -3.80 6.67
N GLN A 226 -20.68 -3.32 7.43
CA GLN A 226 -22.10 -3.60 7.22
C GLN A 226 -22.79 -2.57 6.31
N ARG A 227 -22.07 -1.53 5.88
CA ARG A 227 -22.60 -0.53 4.96
C ARG A 227 -22.69 -1.12 3.55
N PRO A 228 -23.76 -0.85 2.80
CA PRO A 228 -24.02 -1.51 1.51
C PRO A 228 -23.00 -1.18 0.42
N ASN A 229 -22.24 -0.09 0.60
CA ASN A 229 -21.22 0.37 -0.33
C ASN A 229 -19.78 0.08 0.15
N VAL A 230 -19.61 -0.86 1.09
CA VAL A 230 -18.32 -1.24 1.67
C VAL A 230 -18.11 -2.74 1.52
N LEU A 231 -16.95 -3.12 0.97
CA LEU A 231 -16.49 -4.49 0.89
C LEU A 231 -15.24 -4.65 1.75
N PHE A 232 -15.36 -5.37 2.85
CA PHE A 232 -14.22 -5.73 3.69
C PHE A 232 -13.62 -7.05 3.20
N LEU A 233 -12.31 -7.04 2.95
CA LEU A 233 -11.52 -8.18 2.50
C LEU A 233 -10.28 -8.33 3.38
N THR A 234 -9.78 -9.55 3.44
CA THR A 234 -8.45 -9.86 3.90
C THR A 234 -7.55 -10.15 2.70
N TYR A 235 -6.24 -10.01 2.88
CA TYR A 235 -5.26 -10.51 1.90
C TYR A 235 -5.51 -11.98 1.55
N ASN A 236 -5.99 -12.77 2.51
CA ASN A 236 -6.26 -14.18 2.32
C ASN A 236 -7.43 -14.41 1.35
N ASP A 237 -8.49 -13.60 1.42
CA ASP A 237 -9.62 -13.69 0.48
C ASP A 237 -9.14 -13.54 -0.98
N LEU A 238 -8.19 -12.63 -1.23
CA LEU A 238 -7.62 -12.39 -2.56
C LEU A 238 -6.88 -13.62 -3.13
N GLN A 239 -6.42 -14.52 -2.27
CA GLN A 239 -5.64 -15.70 -2.65
C GLN A 239 -6.45 -16.99 -2.68
N ASP A 240 -7.33 -17.20 -1.70
CA ASP A 240 -8.07 -18.46 -1.56
C ASP A 240 -9.20 -18.59 -2.58
N ASP A 241 -9.88 -17.47 -2.86
CA ASP A 241 -10.97 -17.42 -3.83
C ASP A 241 -10.83 -16.19 -4.73
N PRO A 242 -9.86 -16.19 -5.66
CA PRO A 242 -9.63 -15.05 -6.54
C PRO A 242 -10.85 -14.80 -7.44
N THR A 243 -11.54 -15.84 -7.91
CA THR A 243 -12.73 -15.71 -8.75
C THR A 243 -13.91 -15.13 -7.97
N GLY A 244 -14.19 -15.63 -6.77
CA GLY A 244 -15.24 -15.07 -5.91
C GLY A 244 -14.92 -13.66 -5.45
N THR A 245 -13.63 -13.34 -5.22
CA THR A 245 -13.20 -11.96 -4.96
C THR A 245 -13.51 -11.04 -6.15
N VAL A 246 -13.21 -11.45 -7.38
CA VAL A 246 -13.55 -10.68 -8.59
C VAL A 246 -15.05 -10.43 -8.67
N ARG A 247 -15.88 -11.45 -8.43
CA ARG A 247 -17.34 -11.30 -8.43
C ARG A 247 -17.84 -10.35 -7.33
N ARG A 248 -17.34 -10.47 -6.10
CA ARG A 248 -17.68 -9.57 -4.99
C ARG A 248 -17.30 -8.12 -5.27
N VAL A 249 -16.16 -7.89 -5.93
CA VAL A 249 -15.74 -6.56 -6.37
C VAL A 249 -16.69 -6.05 -7.46
N ALA A 250 -16.99 -6.86 -8.47
CA ALA A 250 -17.93 -6.50 -9.54
C ALA A 250 -19.33 -6.13 -8.98
N ASP A 251 -19.84 -6.92 -8.03
CA ASP A 251 -21.12 -6.67 -7.36
C ASP A 251 -21.12 -5.34 -6.60
N LEU A 252 -20.06 -5.05 -5.82
CA LEU A 252 -19.91 -3.78 -5.12
C LEU A 252 -19.89 -2.60 -6.10
N LEU A 253 -19.16 -2.74 -7.20
CA LEU A 253 -18.98 -1.70 -8.21
C LEU A 253 -20.25 -1.53 -9.08
N GLY A 254 -21.17 -2.48 -9.07
CA GLY A 254 -22.34 -2.49 -9.95
C GLY A 254 -21.97 -2.74 -11.41
N VAL A 255 -20.90 -3.49 -11.65
CA VAL A 255 -20.40 -3.81 -12.99
C VAL A 255 -20.74 -5.24 -13.34
N SER A 256 -21.52 -5.44 -14.41
CA SER A 256 -21.82 -6.77 -14.93
C SER A 256 -20.67 -7.29 -15.78
N LEU A 257 -20.13 -8.46 -15.40
CA LEU A 257 -19.10 -9.17 -16.16
C LEU A 257 -19.66 -10.50 -16.67
N THR A 258 -19.33 -10.83 -17.90
CA THR A 258 -19.47 -12.19 -18.45
C THR A 258 -18.48 -13.14 -17.80
N GLU A 259 -18.73 -14.45 -17.86
CA GLU A 259 -17.78 -15.44 -17.32
C GLU A 259 -16.39 -15.34 -17.96
N ALA A 260 -16.32 -14.98 -19.25
CA ALA A 260 -15.04 -14.74 -19.93
C ALA A 260 -14.31 -13.50 -19.40
N GLU A 261 -15.03 -12.42 -19.05
CA GLU A 261 -14.44 -11.23 -18.44
C GLU A 261 -13.99 -11.51 -17.00
N VAL A 262 -14.79 -12.25 -16.22
CA VAL A 262 -14.40 -12.70 -14.86
C VAL A 262 -13.10 -13.50 -14.91
N GLU A 263 -13.02 -14.46 -15.84
CA GLU A 263 -11.84 -15.29 -16.03
C GLU A 263 -10.61 -14.45 -16.40
N ARG A 264 -10.78 -13.51 -17.34
CA ARG A 264 -9.71 -12.59 -17.76
C ARG A 264 -9.22 -11.73 -16.60
N VAL A 265 -10.14 -11.12 -15.84
CA VAL A 265 -9.78 -10.30 -14.67
C VAL A 265 -9.02 -11.16 -13.65
N ARG A 266 -9.49 -12.38 -13.38
CA ARG A 266 -8.83 -13.32 -12.46
C ARG A 266 -7.40 -13.64 -12.91
N GLU A 267 -7.17 -13.91 -14.20
CA GLU A 267 -5.84 -14.16 -14.74
C GLU A 267 -4.91 -12.96 -14.63
N LEU A 268 -5.39 -11.77 -14.96
CA LEU A 268 -4.60 -10.53 -14.85
C LEU A 268 -4.24 -10.20 -13.39
N CYS A 269 -5.12 -10.55 -12.46
CA CYS A 269 -4.90 -10.37 -11.03
C CYS A 269 -4.17 -11.54 -10.37
N ALA A 270 -3.87 -12.62 -11.09
CA ALA A 270 -3.15 -13.74 -10.51
C ALA A 270 -1.74 -13.30 -10.09
N PHE A 271 -1.28 -13.81 -8.95
CA PHE A 271 0.03 -13.45 -8.39
C PHE A 271 1.18 -13.57 -9.40
N GLU A 272 1.20 -14.66 -10.17
CA GLU A 272 2.26 -14.90 -11.17
C GLU A 272 2.22 -13.88 -12.31
N HIS A 273 1.02 -13.51 -12.79
CA HIS A 273 0.88 -12.47 -13.80
C HIS A 273 1.36 -11.13 -13.27
N MET A 274 0.84 -10.69 -12.12
CA MET A 274 1.23 -9.42 -11.53
C MET A 274 2.73 -9.37 -11.23
N LYS A 275 3.33 -10.48 -10.80
CA LYS A 275 4.78 -10.59 -10.58
C LYS A 275 5.58 -10.46 -11.88
N ALA A 276 5.10 -11.01 -12.99
CA ALA A 276 5.73 -10.83 -14.30
C ALA A 276 5.74 -9.35 -14.76
N ILE A 277 4.72 -8.58 -14.35
CA ILE A 277 4.62 -7.14 -14.62
C ILE A 277 4.93 -6.26 -13.39
N ASP A 278 5.74 -6.73 -12.43
CA ASP A 278 6.06 -6.03 -11.18
C ASP A 278 6.52 -4.57 -11.38
N HIS A 279 7.25 -4.33 -12.47
CA HIS A 279 7.73 -2.99 -12.86
C HIS A 279 6.60 -1.96 -13.05
N LYS A 280 5.38 -2.39 -13.37
CA LYS A 280 4.19 -1.51 -13.50
C LYS A 280 3.53 -1.16 -12.17
N PHE A 281 3.93 -1.81 -11.07
CA PHE A 281 3.46 -1.55 -9.71
C PHE A 281 4.53 -0.92 -8.82
N TYR A 282 5.70 -0.65 -9.39
CA TYR A 282 6.88 -0.19 -8.69
C TYR A 282 6.93 1.35 -8.66
N PRO A 283 6.75 2.00 -7.49
CA PRO A 283 6.70 3.45 -7.38
C PRO A 283 8.07 4.13 -7.61
N GLY A 284 9.13 3.34 -7.85
CA GLY A 284 10.48 3.86 -7.99
C GLY A 284 11.22 3.99 -6.66
N GLU A 285 12.50 4.35 -6.77
CA GLU A 285 13.32 4.73 -5.62
C GLU A 285 13.06 6.18 -5.21
N VAL A 286 12.06 6.35 -4.35
CA VAL A 286 11.56 7.66 -3.88
C VAL A 286 12.39 8.27 -2.75
N SER A 287 13.51 7.65 -2.39
CA SER A 287 14.41 8.10 -1.32
C SER A 287 15.87 8.07 -1.77
N PRO A 288 16.71 9.03 -1.33
CA PRO A 288 18.14 8.98 -1.59
C PRO A 288 18.85 7.80 -0.93
N PHE A 289 18.23 7.13 0.05
CA PHE A 289 18.79 5.95 0.71
C PHE A 289 18.35 4.63 0.06
N ALA A 290 17.44 4.66 -0.91
CA ALA A 290 16.88 3.47 -1.55
C ALA A 290 17.94 2.65 -2.31
N ARG A 291 17.77 1.32 -2.30
CA ARG A 291 18.57 0.39 -3.09
C ARG A 291 17.98 0.27 -4.51
N PRO A 292 18.81 0.35 -5.57
CA PRO A 292 18.34 0.07 -6.91
C PRO A 292 17.78 -1.36 -7.05
N GLY A 293 16.74 -1.53 -7.86
CA GLY A 293 16.23 -2.85 -8.24
C GLY A 293 15.43 -3.56 -7.13
N GLY A 294 14.72 -2.79 -6.30
CA GLY A 294 13.73 -3.36 -5.40
C GLY A 294 12.62 -4.09 -6.18
N GLN A 295 11.96 -5.04 -5.53
CA GLN A 295 10.77 -5.72 -6.06
C GLN A 295 9.57 -5.35 -5.22
N MET A 296 8.44 -5.03 -5.85
CA MET A 296 7.21 -4.71 -5.12
C MET A 296 6.44 -5.98 -4.73
N ILE A 297 6.36 -6.93 -5.67
CA ILE A 297 5.69 -8.22 -5.56
C ILE A 297 6.75 -9.29 -5.26
N ARG A 298 7.08 -9.42 -3.97
CA ARG A 298 8.14 -10.29 -3.46
C ARG A 298 7.71 -11.76 -3.40
N SER A 299 6.80 -12.05 -2.47
CA SER A 299 6.30 -13.39 -2.15
C SER A 299 4.79 -13.29 -1.93
N GLY A 300 4.04 -14.14 -2.64
CA GLY A 300 2.61 -14.35 -2.42
C GLY A 300 2.34 -15.51 -1.48
N ARG A 301 3.35 -15.95 -0.70
CA ARG A 301 3.19 -17.06 0.24
C ARG A 301 2.68 -16.57 1.59
N ARG A 302 1.86 -17.40 2.23
CA ARG A 302 1.34 -17.19 3.59
C ARG A 302 2.30 -17.73 4.63
N GLY A 303 2.29 -17.13 5.82
CA GLY A 303 2.98 -17.67 6.99
C GLY A 303 4.51 -17.63 6.92
N ASN A 304 5.08 -16.79 6.05
CA ASN A 304 6.53 -16.63 5.97
C ASN A 304 7.09 -15.74 7.10
N SER A 305 6.24 -15.11 7.90
CA SER A 305 6.68 -14.27 9.02
C SER A 305 7.59 -15.02 10.00
N GLY A 306 7.39 -16.32 10.21
CA GLY A 306 8.24 -17.16 11.04
C GLY A 306 9.69 -17.34 10.54
N GLU A 307 9.99 -17.01 9.28
CA GLU A 307 11.37 -17.01 8.76
C GLU A 307 12.19 -15.82 9.31
N MET A 308 11.52 -14.74 9.71
CA MET A 308 12.17 -13.50 10.18
C MET A 308 11.87 -13.20 11.65
N LEU A 309 10.67 -13.54 12.14
CA LEU A 309 10.18 -13.22 13.47
C LEU A 309 10.31 -14.41 14.40
N SER A 310 10.90 -14.20 15.58
CA SER A 310 10.91 -15.21 16.63
C SER A 310 9.49 -15.49 17.15
N PRO A 311 9.22 -16.68 17.75
CA PRO A 311 7.93 -16.96 18.36
C PRO A 311 7.50 -15.91 19.41
N ALA A 312 8.46 -15.37 20.18
CA ALA A 312 8.18 -14.31 21.15
C ALA A 312 7.75 -13.00 20.46
N GLN A 313 8.38 -12.63 19.34
CA GLN A 313 7.99 -11.45 18.56
C GLN A 313 6.61 -11.63 17.95
N GLN A 314 6.29 -12.82 17.42
CA GLN A 314 4.97 -13.12 16.88
C GLN A 314 3.88 -13.01 17.96
N ALA A 315 4.11 -13.63 19.13
CA ALA A 315 3.19 -13.54 20.26
C ALA A 315 3.00 -12.10 20.75
N HIS A 316 4.08 -11.30 20.79
CA HIS A 316 4.02 -9.87 21.12
C HIS A 316 3.17 -9.09 20.12
N ILE A 317 3.35 -9.31 18.82
CA ILE A 317 2.56 -8.66 17.77
C ILE A 317 1.09 -9.04 17.86
N ASP A 318 0.79 -10.33 18.08
CA ASP A 318 -0.59 -10.82 18.23
C ASP A 318 -1.26 -10.21 19.48
N ALA A 319 -0.56 -10.16 20.62
CA ALA A 319 -1.07 -9.50 21.83
C ALA A 319 -1.31 -8.01 21.60
N TRP A 320 -0.34 -7.29 21.03
CA TRP A 320 -0.46 -5.87 20.68
C TRP A 320 -1.66 -5.58 19.78
N ALA A 321 -1.89 -6.42 18.76
CA ALA A 321 -3.01 -6.26 17.85
C ALA A 321 -4.36 -6.51 18.55
N ARG A 322 -4.49 -7.60 19.33
CA ARG A 322 -5.70 -7.91 20.10
C ARG A 322 -6.02 -6.83 21.13
N ASP A 323 -5.04 -6.44 21.93
CA ASP A 323 -5.20 -5.43 22.97
C ASP A 323 -5.58 -4.07 22.38
N GLY A 324 -4.99 -3.71 21.25
CA GLY A 324 -5.34 -2.50 20.50
C GLY A 324 -6.77 -2.51 19.99
N LEU A 325 -7.23 -3.62 19.38
CA LEU A 325 -8.62 -3.79 18.94
C LEU A 325 -9.60 -3.74 20.11
N ALA A 326 -9.29 -4.42 21.21
CA ALA A 326 -10.11 -4.44 22.42
C ALA A 326 -10.21 -3.06 23.06
N ARG A 327 -9.10 -2.31 23.15
CA ARG A 327 -9.07 -0.93 23.65
C ARG A 327 -9.93 0.03 22.83
N LEU A 328 -10.07 -0.22 21.52
CA LEU A 328 -10.96 0.54 20.65
C LEU A 328 -12.41 0.02 20.65
N GLY A 329 -12.73 -1.02 21.43
CA GLY A 329 -14.05 -1.64 21.45
C GLY A 329 -14.42 -2.34 20.14
N SER A 330 -13.44 -2.72 19.32
CA SER A 330 -13.68 -3.38 18.04
C SER A 330 -14.07 -4.84 18.23
N ASP A 331 -15.11 -5.29 17.52
CA ASP A 331 -15.54 -6.68 17.45
C ASP A 331 -14.88 -7.45 16.28
N PHE A 332 -13.75 -6.96 15.75
CA PHE A 332 -13.01 -7.66 14.71
C PHE A 332 -12.54 -9.03 15.22
N PRO A 333 -12.93 -10.16 14.59
CA PRO A 333 -12.62 -11.49 15.10
C PRO A 333 -11.20 -11.89 14.72
N TYR A 334 -10.20 -11.31 15.41
CA TYR A 334 -8.78 -11.46 15.10
C TYR A 334 -8.37 -12.93 14.90
N ASP A 335 -8.69 -13.79 15.87
CA ASP A 335 -8.26 -15.20 15.86
C ASP A 335 -8.95 -16.01 14.77
N ARG A 336 -10.13 -15.60 14.30
CA ARG A 336 -10.80 -16.25 13.16
C ARG A 336 -10.01 -16.02 11.87
N TYR A 337 -9.41 -14.85 11.71
CA TYR A 337 -8.70 -14.46 10.49
C TYR A 337 -7.20 -14.78 10.54
N PHE A 338 -6.57 -14.64 11.71
CA PHE A 338 -5.11 -14.63 11.88
C PHE A 338 -4.61 -15.45 13.08
N GLY A 339 -5.51 -16.20 13.74
CA GLY A 339 -5.20 -17.03 14.91
C GLY A 339 -4.57 -18.38 14.59
#